data_AF-A0A0Q2Y0F1-F1
#
_entry.id   AF-A0A0Q2Y0F1-F1
#
_cell.length_a   1.000
_cell.length_b   1.000
_cell.length_c   1.000
_cell.angle_alpha   90.00
_cell.angle_beta   90.00
_cell.angle_gamma   90.00
#
_symmetry.space_group_name_H-M   'P 1'
#
loop_
_entity.id
_entity.type
_entity.pdbx_description
1 polymer ?
#
loop_
_entity_poly.entity_id
_entity_poly.type
_entity_poly.pdbx_seq_one_letter_code
_entity_poly.pdbx_strand_id
1 'polypeptide(L)'
;DGRALARDEYPALWAAIGDAWGAGDGATTFNIPELRTEFRRGADLGRGELPALEIGTWQADEIRAHSHPLDGAYNEDNGNTAQGPNEPADGRLVTETEPFGGEETRPRAVSVHPIIRVR
;
A
#
# COMPACT_ATOMS: atom_id res chain seq x y z
N ASP A 1 -16.32 5.74 -8.81
CA ASP A 1 -16.05 4.97 -10.05
C ASP A 1 -15.06 5.70 -10.96
N GLY A 2 -14.30 6.66 -10.43
CA GLY A 2 -13.18 7.28 -11.15
C GLY A 2 -13.54 8.18 -12.32
N ARG A 3 -14.83 8.34 -12.66
CA ARG A 3 -15.22 9.03 -13.89
C ARG A 3 -14.99 10.55 -13.81
N ALA A 4 -14.87 11.16 -14.98
CA ALA A 4 -14.85 12.62 -15.11
C ALA A 4 -16.26 13.21 -14.95
N LEU A 5 -16.35 14.36 -14.29
CA LEU A 5 -17.53 15.20 -14.15
C LEU A 5 -17.24 16.61 -14.68
N ALA A 6 -18.27 17.31 -15.18
CA ALA A 6 -18.15 18.69 -15.63
C ALA A 6 -18.08 19.67 -14.45
N ARG A 7 -17.15 20.63 -14.52
CA ARG A 7 -16.97 21.68 -13.49
C ARG A 7 -18.22 22.55 -13.34
N ASP A 8 -18.84 22.91 -14.46
CA ASP A 8 -20.01 23.80 -14.50
C ASP A 8 -21.29 23.13 -14.02
N GLU A 9 -21.42 21.80 -14.20
CA GLU A 9 -22.57 21.03 -13.70
C GLU A 9 -22.44 20.76 -12.20
N TYR A 10 -21.22 20.56 -11.70
CA TYR A 10 -20.93 20.23 -10.29
C TYR A 10 -19.99 21.25 -9.62
N PRO A 11 -20.34 22.55 -9.59
CA PRO A 11 -19.41 23.60 -9.15
C PRO A 11 -19.05 23.51 -7.68
N ALA A 12 -19.99 23.10 -6.82
CA ALA A 12 -19.73 22.92 -5.39
C ALA A 12 -18.79 21.75 -5.11
N LEU A 13 -18.90 20.67 -5.89
CA LEU A 13 -18.01 19.53 -5.75
C LEU A 13 -16.61 19.86 -6.28
N TRP A 14 -16.52 20.51 -7.44
CA TRP A 14 -15.25 21.00 -7.98
C TRP A 14 -14.54 21.92 -6.99
N ALA A 15 -15.26 22.87 -6.38
CA ALA A 15 -14.69 23.74 -5.35
C ALA A 15 -14.18 22.98 -4.12
N ALA A 16 -14.76 21.82 -3.80
CA ALA A 16 -14.41 21.04 -2.62
C ALA A 16 -13.22 20.09 -2.85
N ILE A 17 -13.12 19.44 -4.01
CA ILE A 17 -12.10 18.40 -4.26
C ILE A 17 -11.09 18.77 -5.34
N GLY A 18 -11.36 19.80 -6.15
CA GLY A 18 -10.50 20.20 -7.25
C GLY A 18 -10.16 19.03 -8.16
N ASP A 19 -8.89 18.97 -8.55
CA ASP A 19 -8.29 17.94 -9.38
C ASP A 19 -7.52 16.89 -8.57
N ALA A 20 -7.74 16.80 -7.26
CA ALA A 20 -7.03 15.88 -6.36
C ALA A 20 -7.14 14.40 -6.83
N TRP A 21 -8.19 14.06 -7.56
CA TRP A 21 -8.44 12.71 -8.08
C TRP A 21 -8.19 12.58 -9.58
N GLY A 22 -7.55 13.59 -10.18
CA GLY A 22 -7.25 13.71 -11.59
C GLY A 22 -7.92 14.93 -12.22
N ALA A 23 -7.18 15.60 -13.11
CA ALA A 23 -7.62 16.85 -13.74
C ALA A 23 -8.72 16.69 -14.81
N GLY A 24 -9.18 15.46 -15.08
CA GLY A 24 -10.07 15.17 -16.20
C GLY A 24 -9.39 15.52 -17.53
N ASP A 25 -10.05 16.36 -18.32
CA ASP A 25 -9.54 16.96 -19.57
C ASP A 25 -8.59 18.16 -19.33
N GLY A 26 -8.36 18.55 -18.08
CA GLY A 26 -7.51 19.69 -17.72
C GLY A 26 -8.16 21.07 -17.88
N ALA A 27 -9.41 21.16 -18.35
CA ALA A 27 -10.07 22.43 -18.66
C ALA A 27 -11.50 22.52 -18.12
N THR A 28 -12.38 21.60 -18.53
CA THR A 28 -13.81 21.67 -18.28
C THR A 28 -14.33 20.59 -17.34
N THR A 29 -13.50 19.60 -17.03
CA THR A 29 -13.85 18.45 -16.22
C THR A 29 -12.87 18.23 -15.06
N PHE A 30 -13.22 17.31 -14.17
CA PHE A 30 -12.40 16.80 -13.08
C PHE A 30 -12.83 15.37 -12.74
N ASN A 31 -11.92 14.56 -12.21
CA ASN A 31 -12.24 13.19 -11.84
C ASN A 31 -12.75 13.12 -10.39
N ILE A 32 -13.67 12.20 -10.14
CA ILE A 32 -14.05 11.79 -8.77
C ILE A 32 -13.22 10.59 -8.31
N PRO A 33 -13.21 10.27 -7.01
CA PRO A 33 -12.43 9.13 -6.51
C PRO A 33 -12.78 7.80 -7.19
N GLU A 34 -11.74 7.03 -7.52
CA GLU A 34 -11.82 5.60 -7.73
C GLU A 34 -11.40 4.89 -6.43
N LEU A 35 -12.36 4.27 -5.74
CA LEU A 35 -12.16 3.67 -4.42
C LEU A 35 -12.65 2.22 -4.37
N ARG A 36 -12.98 1.63 -5.52
CA ARG A 36 -13.24 0.19 -5.59
C ARG A 36 -11.97 -0.53 -5.19
N THR A 37 -12.10 -1.52 -4.31
CA THR A 37 -11.00 -2.33 -3.77
C THR A 37 -9.90 -1.60 -3.00
N GLU A 38 -10.09 -0.32 -2.66
CA GLU A 38 -9.07 0.47 -1.95
C GLU A 38 -9.36 0.63 -0.45
N PHE A 39 -8.29 0.54 0.35
CA PHE A 39 -8.32 0.99 1.74
C PHE A 39 -8.15 2.51 1.82
N ARG A 40 -8.78 3.13 2.82
CA ARG A 40 -8.73 4.58 3.01
C ARG A 40 -7.85 4.93 4.19
N ARG A 41 -6.86 5.80 3.96
CA ARG A 41 -6.00 6.42 4.97
C ARG A 41 -6.19 7.92 4.94
N GLY A 42 -6.10 8.57 6.10
CA GLY A 42 -6.15 10.03 6.19
C GLY A 42 -4.90 10.66 5.56
N ALA A 43 -5.10 11.75 4.83
CA ALA A 43 -4.01 12.62 4.36
C ALA A 43 -3.30 13.26 5.55
N ASP A 44 -2.03 13.64 5.37
CA ASP A 44 -1.22 14.23 6.44
C ASP A 44 -1.70 15.65 6.81
N LEU A 45 -2.12 16.44 5.80
CA LEU A 45 -2.69 17.77 5.96
C LEU A 45 -1.87 18.71 6.87
N GLY A 46 -0.54 18.59 6.81
CA GLY A 46 0.39 19.44 7.55
C GLY A 46 0.77 18.93 8.95
N ARG A 47 0.44 17.68 9.28
CA ARG A 47 0.91 17.03 10.51
C ARG A 47 2.42 16.74 10.47
N GLY A 48 3.00 16.55 9.29
CA GLY A 48 4.43 16.39 9.06
C GLY A 48 4.95 14.95 9.19
N GLU A 49 4.08 13.97 9.41
CA GLU A 49 4.46 12.57 9.60
C GLU A 49 4.55 11.82 8.27
N LEU A 50 3.65 12.15 7.33
CA LEU A 50 3.68 11.66 5.96
C LEU A 50 3.42 12.82 4.99
N PRO A 51 4.34 13.80 4.85
CA PRO A 51 4.08 15.02 4.09
C PRO A 51 3.77 14.82 2.61
N ALA A 52 4.16 13.68 2.03
CA ALA A 52 3.84 13.34 0.64
C ALA A 52 2.42 12.75 0.47
N LEU A 53 1.71 12.50 1.57
CA LEU A 53 0.36 11.91 1.57
C LEU A 53 -0.70 13.01 1.49
N GLU A 54 -0.78 13.63 0.33
CA GLU A 54 -1.84 14.56 -0.03
C GLU A 54 -3.16 13.82 -0.34
N ILE A 55 -4.26 14.57 -0.42
CA ILE A 55 -5.55 14.02 -0.83
C ILE A 55 -5.43 13.48 -2.26
N GLY A 56 -5.88 12.23 -2.48
CA GLY A 56 -5.85 11.58 -3.79
C GLY A 56 -4.55 10.83 -4.10
N THR A 57 -3.53 10.93 -3.25
CA THR A 57 -2.33 10.10 -3.37
C THR A 57 -2.66 8.62 -3.18
N TRP A 58 -2.45 7.82 -4.23
CA TRP A 58 -2.55 6.37 -4.17
C TRP A 58 -1.24 5.75 -3.66
N GLN A 59 -1.34 4.66 -2.92
CA GLN A 59 -0.21 3.94 -2.36
C GLN A 59 -0.39 2.44 -2.55
N ALA A 60 0.67 1.78 -2.97
CA ALA A 60 0.71 0.33 -3.01
C ALA A 60 0.69 -0.26 -1.61
N ASP A 61 0.39 -1.56 -1.53
CA ASP A 61 0.61 -2.32 -0.32
C ASP A 61 2.09 -2.35 0.05
N GLU A 62 2.37 -2.31 1.35
CA GLU A 62 3.73 -2.37 1.88
C GLU A 62 3.70 -3.01 3.27
N ILE A 63 4.66 -3.89 3.53
CA ILE A 63 4.97 -4.38 4.88
C ILE A 63 6.14 -3.56 5.40
N ARG A 64 6.02 -3.02 6.61
CA ARG A 64 7.10 -2.27 7.24
C ARG A 64 8.37 -3.14 7.28
N ALA A 65 9.49 -2.53 6.87
CA ALA A 65 10.80 -3.15 6.98
C ALA A 65 11.03 -3.67 8.41
N HIS A 66 11.44 -4.93 8.51
CA HIS A 66 11.76 -5.62 9.77
C HIS A 66 12.84 -6.68 9.50
N SER A 67 13.48 -7.16 10.58
CA SER A 67 14.48 -8.22 10.53
C SER A 67 14.24 -9.24 11.63
N HIS A 68 14.71 -10.47 11.39
CA HIS A 68 14.74 -11.53 12.38
C HIS A 68 16.19 -11.79 12.78
N PRO A 69 16.58 -11.55 14.05
CA PRO A 69 17.91 -11.92 14.52
C PRO A 69 18.00 -13.44 14.62
N LEU A 70 19.12 -14.00 14.18
CA LEU A 70 19.46 -15.40 14.44
C LEU A 70 20.27 -15.43 15.75
N ASP A 71 19.78 -16.14 16.77
CA ASP A 71 20.56 -16.47 17.97
C ASP A 71 21.53 -17.61 17.63
N GLY A 72 22.53 -17.30 16.80
CA GLY A 72 23.70 -18.14 16.66
C GLY A 72 24.63 -17.84 17.83
N ALA A 73 24.81 -18.79 18.75
CA ALA A 73 25.97 -18.75 19.62
C ALA A 73 27.21 -18.80 18.71
N TYR A 74 27.92 -17.67 18.59
CA TYR A 74 29.28 -17.66 18.04
C TYR A 74 30.16 -18.42 19.03
N ASN A 75 30.32 -19.72 18.84
CA ASN A 75 31.46 -20.41 19.41
C ASN A 75 32.66 -20.01 18.55
N GLU A 76 33.42 -19.00 18.99
CA GLU A 76 34.81 -18.85 18.57
C GLU A 76 35.60 -20.08 19.06
N ASP A 77 35.61 -21.18 18.29
CA ASP A 77 36.74 -22.12 18.33
C ASP A 77 36.78 -23.04 17.08
N ASN A 78 37.96 -23.08 16.46
CA ASN A 78 38.49 -24.15 15.60
C ASN A 78 37.67 -24.64 14.38
N GLY A 79 37.78 -23.92 13.27
CA GLY A 79 37.97 -24.55 11.96
C GLY A 79 36.82 -25.38 11.38
N ASN A 80 35.57 -25.20 11.83
CA ASN A 80 34.42 -25.83 11.19
C ASN A 80 33.42 -24.78 10.69
N THR A 81 33.08 -24.90 9.43
CA THR A 81 32.27 -23.96 8.64
C THR A 81 30.94 -23.66 9.31
N ALA A 82 30.57 -22.37 9.35
CA ALA A 82 29.25 -21.92 9.74
C ALA A 82 28.20 -22.70 8.92
N GLN A 83 27.49 -23.63 9.56
CA GLN A 83 26.40 -24.32 8.90
C GLN A 83 25.24 -23.33 8.82
N GLY A 84 25.03 -22.81 7.61
CA GLY A 84 23.73 -22.35 7.15
C GLY A 84 22.68 -23.47 7.25
N PRO A 85 21.43 -23.21 6.84
CA PRO A 85 20.25 -24.00 7.22
C PRO A 85 20.54 -25.50 7.14
N ASN A 86 20.29 -26.22 8.24
CA ASN A 86 20.50 -27.67 8.40
C ASN A 86 20.40 -28.36 7.04
N GLU A 87 21.52 -28.86 6.52
CA GLU A 87 21.51 -29.88 5.48
C GLU A 87 20.57 -30.97 6.02
N PRO A 88 19.37 -31.17 5.45
CA PRO A 88 18.60 -32.33 5.82
C PRO A 88 19.48 -33.54 5.45
N ALA A 89 19.35 -34.65 6.15
CA ALA A 89 20.18 -35.84 5.93
C ALA A 89 20.09 -36.41 4.49
N ASP A 90 19.29 -35.79 3.61
CA ASP A 90 19.11 -36.06 2.19
C ASP A 90 19.95 -35.16 1.24
N GLY A 91 20.72 -34.19 1.76
CA GLY A 91 21.60 -33.31 0.95
C GLY A 91 20.87 -32.24 0.13
N ARG A 92 19.62 -31.89 0.50
CA ARG A 92 18.85 -30.86 -0.19
C ARG A 92 19.17 -29.45 0.34
N LEU A 93 19.87 -28.66 -0.46
CA LEU A 93 20.04 -27.21 -0.24
C LEU A 93 18.68 -26.50 -0.29
N VAL A 94 18.26 -25.90 0.82
CA VAL A 94 17.06 -25.03 0.90
C VAL A 94 17.52 -23.58 0.80
N THR A 95 17.28 -22.93 -0.33
CA THR A 95 17.74 -21.57 -0.61
C THR A 95 16.71 -20.48 -0.29
N GLU A 96 15.45 -20.87 -0.11
CA GLU A 96 14.33 -19.96 0.13
C GLU A 96 13.30 -20.63 1.06
N THR A 97 12.52 -19.82 1.77
CA THR A 97 11.32 -20.33 2.46
C THR A 97 10.21 -20.54 1.45
N GLU A 98 9.32 -21.49 1.71
CA GLU A 98 8.10 -21.62 0.91
C GLU A 98 7.24 -20.34 0.99
N PRO A 99 6.55 -19.95 -0.11
CA PRO A 99 5.60 -18.85 -0.07
C PRO A 99 4.53 -19.11 1.00
N PHE A 100 4.32 -18.14 1.89
CA PHE A 100 3.27 -18.18 2.89
C PHE A 100 2.38 -16.95 2.77
N GLY A 101 1.07 -17.15 2.82
CA GLY A 101 0.07 -16.08 2.67
C GLY A 101 -0.82 -16.29 1.45
N GLY A 102 -1.38 -15.19 0.95
CA GLY A 102 -2.16 -15.15 -0.29
C GLY A 102 -1.71 -13.99 -1.18
N GLU A 103 -2.45 -13.73 -2.25
CA GLU A 103 -2.14 -12.70 -3.26
C GLU A 103 -2.06 -11.26 -2.73
N GLU A 104 -2.65 -10.97 -1.55
CA GLU A 104 -2.79 -9.62 -1.03
C GLU A 104 -2.53 -9.57 0.49
N THR A 105 -1.69 -8.63 0.92
CA THR A 105 -1.54 -8.29 2.33
C THR A 105 -2.65 -7.32 2.74
N ARG A 106 -3.60 -7.78 3.58
CA ARG A 106 -4.68 -6.91 4.08
C ARG A 106 -5.21 -7.33 5.46
N PRO A 107 -5.78 -6.39 6.23
CA PRO A 107 -6.59 -6.73 7.38
C PRO A 107 -7.94 -7.32 6.94
N ARG A 108 -8.74 -7.78 7.91
CA ARG A 108 -10.14 -8.16 7.66
C ARG A 108 -10.92 -6.95 7.14
N ALA A 109 -11.75 -7.17 6.12
CA ALA A 109 -12.54 -6.12 5.49
C ALA A 109 -13.96 -6.61 5.14
N VAL A 110 -14.88 -5.65 4.99
CA VAL A 110 -16.21 -5.86 4.42
C VAL A 110 -16.37 -4.91 3.25
N SER A 111 -16.80 -5.43 2.10
CA SER A 111 -16.98 -4.64 0.88
C SER A 111 -18.25 -3.81 0.95
N VAL A 112 -18.13 -2.51 0.63
CA VAL A 112 -19.25 -1.57 0.56
C VAL A 112 -19.13 -0.71 -0.69
N HIS A 113 -20.25 -0.14 -1.14
CA HIS A 113 -20.23 0.78 -2.29
C HIS A 113 -19.92 2.21 -1.83
N PRO A 114 -18.79 2.82 -2.24
CA PRO A 114 -18.49 4.20 -1.92
C PRO A 114 -19.36 5.15 -2.74
N ILE A 115 -19.90 6.18 -2.08
CA ILE A 115 -20.66 7.26 -2.71
C ILE A 115 -20.06 8.61 -2.35
N ILE A 116 -20.17 9.57 -3.26
CA ILE A 116 -19.81 10.96 -3.03
C ILE A 116 -21.03 11.85 -3.26
N ARG A 117 -21.26 12.79 -2.33
CA ARG A 117 -22.36 13.74 -2.45
C ARG A 117 -21.98 14.82 -3.45
N VAL A 118 -22.87 15.07 -4.41
CA VAL A 118 -22.66 16.03 -5.51
C VAL A 118 -23.53 17.29 -5.39
N ARG A 119 -24.51 17.29 -4.47
CA ARG A 119 -25.43 18.40 -4.15
C ARG A 119 -26.02 18.22 -2.76
#